data_AF-A0A845ZG27-F1
#
_entry.id   AF-A0A845ZG27-F1
#
_cell.length_a   1.000
_cell.length_b   1.000
_cell.length_c   1.000
_cell.angle_alpha   90.00
_cell.angle_beta   90.00
_cell.angle_gamma   90.00
#
_symmetry.space_group_name_H-M   'P 1'
#
loop_
_entity.id
_entity.type
_entity.pdbx_description
1 polymer ?
#
loop_
_entity_poly.entity_id
_entity_poly.type
_entity_poly.pdbx_seq_one_letter_code
_entity_poly.pdbx_strand_id
1 'polypeptide(L)' 'MTVKAVSAAPPEEANAGQKTIAVNPKNTSQDCSNCGEKVKKELNIRTNSCPHCGIVIDRDLNAVINIKNRAAGPRRP' A
#
# COMPACT_ATOMS: atom_id res chain seq x y z
N MET A 1 -27.20 -0.04 4.03
CA MET A 1 -26.12 -0.87 4.61
C MET A 1 -26.15 -2.21 3.90
N THR A 2 -25.25 -2.43 2.95
CA THR A 2 -25.16 -3.72 2.26
C THR A 2 -23.69 -3.97 1.96
N VAL A 3 -23.03 -4.68 2.88
CA VAL A 3 -21.72 -5.27 2.63
C VAL A 3 -21.91 -6.36 1.58
N LYS A 4 -21.53 -6.07 0.34
CA LYS A 4 -21.44 -7.08 -0.71
C LYS A 4 -20.28 -8.01 -0.34
N ALA A 5 -20.63 -9.19 0.16
CA ALA A 5 -19.77 -10.36 0.06
C ALA A 5 -19.48 -10.57 -1.43
N VAL A 6 -18.21 -10.53 -1.82
CA VAL A 6 -17.77 -11.00 -3.13
C VAL A 6 -16.86 -12.19 -2.87
N SER A 7 -17.35 -13.30 -3.38
CA SER A 7 -16.88 -14.66 -3.20
C SER A 7 -15.49 -14.91 -3.78
N ALA A 8 -14.90 -15.97 -3.24
CA ALA A 8 -13.63 -16.57 -3.60
C ALA A 8 -13.40 -16.75 -5.10
N ALA A 9 -12.18 -16.44 -5.54
CA ALA A 9 -11.53 -17.06 -6.69
C ALA A 9 -10.43 -18.00 -6.15
N PRO A 10 -10.15 -19.14 -6.82
CA PRO A 10 -9.36 -20.23 -6.25
C PRO A 10 -7.86 -19.89 -6.19
N PRO A 11 -7.11 -20.47 -5.24
CA PRO A 11 -5.66 -20.40 -5.21
C PRO A 11 -5.12 -21.48 -6.14
N GLU A 12 -4.61 -21.11 -7.31
CA GLU A 12 -3.69 -21.99 -8.03
C GLU A 12 -2.26 -21.77 -7.53
N GLU A 13 -1.60 -22.92 -7.38
CA GLU A 13 -0.23 -23.24 -6.95
C GLU A 13 0.31 -22.76 -5.58
N ALA A 14 0.21 -23.69 -4.63
CA ALA A 14 0.93 -23.77 -3.38
C ALA A 14 2.46 -23.85 -3.54
N ASN A 15 3.21 -23.12 -2.69
CA ASN A 15 4.23 -23.73 -1.81
C ASN A 15 4.85 -22.72 -0.83
N ALA A 16 5.23 -23.24 0.34
CA ALA A 16 5.69 -22.58 1.56
C ALA A 16 4.56 -21.96 2.41
N GLY A 17 4.57 -22.28 3.71
CA GLY A 17 3.69 -21.69 4.74
C GLY A 17 3.99 -20.21 4.95
N GLN A 18 3.78 -19.41 3.91
CA GLN A 18 3.98 -17.98 3.89
C GLN A 18 2.68 -17.36 4.36
N LYS A 19 2.70 -16.80 5.57
CA LYS A 19 1.58 -16.05 6.14
C LYS A 19 1.36 -14.81 5.25
N THR A 20 0.45 -14.92 4.29
CA THR A 20 0.07 -13.80 3.44
C THR A 20 -0.94 -12.95 4.20
N ILE A 21 -0.61 -11.68 4.39
CA ILE A 21 -1.54 -10.71 4.97
C ILE A 21 -2.16 -9.97 3.79
N ALA A 22 -3.48 -10.12 3.62
CA ALA A 22 -4.23 -9.34 2.65
C ALA A 22 -4.22 -7.86 3.08
N VAL A 23 -3.41 -7.05 2.42
CA VAL A 23 -3.44 -5.58 2.56
C VAL A 23 -4.32 -4.98 1.48
N ASN A 24 -5.12 -3.97 1.83
CA ASN A 24 -5.88 -3.24 0.82
C ASN A 24 -4.91 -2.45 -0.09
N PRO A 25 -4.82 -2.76 -1.40
CA PRO A 25 -3.87 -2.11 -2.30
C PRO A 25 -4.31 -0.69 -2.70
N LYS A 26 -5.54 -0.27 -2.37
CA LYS A 26 -6.04 1.05 -2.77
C LYS A 26 -5.21 2.17 -2.13
N ASN A 27 -4.85 3.15 -2.98
CA ASN A 27 -4.15 4.40 -2.64
C ASN A 27 -2.71 4.27 -2.10
N THR A 28 -2.09 3.08 -2.08
CA THR A 28 -0.72 2.91 -1.57
C THR A 28 0.34 3.71 -2.36
N SER A 29 0.07 4.03 -3.62
CA SER A 29 0.95 4.86 -4.45
C SER A 29 0.76 6.37 -4.25
N GLN A 30 -0.36 6.80 -3.65
CA GLN A 30 -0.66 8.21 -3.39
C GLN A 30 -0.37 8.62 -1.94
N ASP A 31 -0.45 7.70 -0.98
CA ASP A 31 -0.10 8.01 0.40
C ASP A 31 1.41 8.13 0.53
N CYS A 32 1.91 9.18 1.18
CA CYS A 32 3.34 9.33 1.44
C CYS A 32 3.78 8.33 2.50
N SER A 33 4.79 7.51 2.20
CA SER A 33 5.28 6.50 3.15
C SER A 33 5.99 7.08 4.38
N ASN A 34 6.37 8.37 4.32
CA ASN A 34 7.07 9.06 5.39
C ASN A 34 6.10 9.79 6.35
N CYS A 35 5.17 10.58 5.80
CA CYS A 35 4.25 11.39 6.61
C CYS A 35 2.80 10.91 6.60
N GLY A 36 2.44 9.93 5.77
CA GLY A 36 1.07 9.41 5.65
C GLY A 36 0.12 10.29 4.83
N GLU A 37 0.57 11.48 4.42
CA GLU A 37 -0.29 12.44 3.72
C GLU A 37 -0.56 12.03 2.27
N LYS A 38 -1.76 12.31 1.76
CA LYS A 38 -2.14 11.93 0.40
C LYS A 38 -1.59 12.91 -0.63
N VAL A 39 -0.64 12.44 -1.42
CA VAL A 39 -0.08 13.16 -2.56
C VAL A 39 -0.91 12.81 -3.81
N LYS A 40 -1.84 13.69 -4.17
CA LYS A 40 -2.58 13.59 -5.45
C LYS A 40 -1.61 13.85 -6.60
N LYS A 41 -1.36 12.83 -7.41
CA LYS A 41 -0.47 12.88 -8.57
C LYS A 41 -1.03 12.03 -9.70
N GLU A 42 -0.74 12.41 -10.93
CA GLU A 42 -1.13 11.64 -12.12
C GLU A 42 -0.40 10.30 -12.18
N LEU A 43 -1.04 9.30 -12.81
CA LEU A 43 -0.49 7.94 -12.94
C LEU A 43 0.84 7.89 -13.71
N ASN A 44 1.13 8.92 -14.53
CA ASN A 44 2.36 9.01 -15.31
C ASN A 44 3.57 9.46 -14.46
N ILE A 45 3.35 10.01 -13.27
CA ILE A 45 4.44 10.49 -12.41
C ILE A 45 5.01 9.29 -11.65
N ARG A 46 6.21 8.86 -12.05
CA ARG A 46 6.94 7.75 -11.40
C ARG A 46 7.70 8.15 -10.13
N THR A 47 7.84 9.45 -9.88
CA THR A 47 8.49 9.97 -8.67
C THR A 47 7.46 10.41 -7.64
N ASN A 48 7.54 9.87 -6.43
CA ASN A 48 6.82 10.40 -5.27
C ASN A 48 7.59 11.58 -4.67
N SER A 49 7.25 12.80 -5.08
CA SER A 49 7.65 14.03 -4.41
C SER A 49 6.55 14.48 -3.46
N CYS A 50 6.79 14.43 -2.15
CA CYS A 50 5.82 14.84 -1.14
C CYS A 50 6.02 16.32 -0.78
N PRO A 51 5.03 17.21 -1.03
CA PRO A 51 5.14 18.62 -0.65
C PRO A 51 5.05 18.85 0.87
N HIS A 52 4.58 17.87 1.65
CA HIS A 52 4.37 18.01 3.09
C HIS A 52 5.62 17.69 3.92
N CYS A 53 6.43 16.74 3.48
CA CYS A 53 7.65 16.34 4.20
C CYS A 53 8.92 16.40 3.35
N GLY A 54 8.82 16.78 2.07
CA GLY A 54 9.96 16.94 1.17
C GLY A 54 10.58 15.63 0.69
N ILE A 55 10.02 14.46 1.00
CA ILE A 55 10.59 13.19 0.54
C ILE A 55 10.42 13.06 -0.98
N VAL A 56 11.50 12.68 -1.65
CA VAL A 56 11.55 12.37 -3.08
C VAL A 56 12.07 10.96 -3.26
N ILE A 57 11.16 10.02 -3.54
CA ILE A 57 11.48 8.60 -3.74
C ILE A 57 10.71 8.05 -4.94
N ASP A 58 11.11 6.88 -5.44
CA ASP A 58 10.35 6.18 -6.47
C ASP A 58 8.92 5.82 -5.97
N ARG A 59 7.93 5.92 -6.86
CA ARG A 59 6.52 5.67 -6.55
C ARG A 59 6.28 4.22 -6.14
N ASP A 60 6.96 3.28 -6.77
CA ASP A 60 6.79 1.86 -6.50
C ASP A 60 7.49 1.51 -5.17
N LEU A 61 8.65 2.11 -4.88
CA LEU A 61 9.27 2.03 -3.55
C LEU A 61 8.36 2.59 -2.44
N ASN A 62 7.75 3.75 -2.66
CA ASN A 62 6.77 4.34 -1.73
C ASN A 62 5.60 3.38 -1.46
N ALA A 63 5.08 2.75 -2.52
CA ALA A 63 3.99 1.78 -2.40
C ALA A 63 4.40 0.54 -1.59
N VAL A 64 5.60 0.00 -1.81
CA VAL A 64 6.15 -1.15 -1.04
C VAL A 64 6.27 -0.80 0.44
N ILE A 65 6.78 0.39 0.77
CA ILE A 65 6.90 0.83 2.17
C ILE A 65 5.52 0.96 2.82
N ASN A 66 4.54 1.54 2.11
CA ASN A 66 3.17 1.62 2.60
C ASN A 66 2.54 0.24 2.83
N ILE A 67 2.76 -0.71 1.92
CA ILE A 67 2.32 -2.09 2.08
C ILE A 67 2.98 -2.73 3.30
N LYS A 68 4.30 -2.57 3.47
CA LYS A 68 5.04 -3.07 4.63
C LYS A 68 4.50 -2.49 5.94
N ASN A 69 4.25 -1.18 5.99
CA ASN A 69 3.72 -0.51 7.17
C ASN A 69 2.30 -0.99 7.51
N ARG A 70 1.44 -1.23 6.50
CA ARG A 70 0.10 -1.81 6.69
C ARG A 70 0.16 -3.26 7.15
N ALA A 71 1.11 -4.04 6.63
CA ALA A 71 1.29 -5.44 7.00
C ALA A 71 1.90 -5.63 8.40
N ALA A 72 2.74 -4.71 8.85
CA ALA A 72 3.36 -4.76 10.18
C ALA A 72 2.38 -4.46 11.33
N GLY A 73 1.18 -3.96 11.04
CA GLY A 73 0.21 -3.51 12.03
C GLY A 73 0.57 -2.16 12.66
N PRO A 74 -0.33 -1.55 13.45
CA PRO A 74 0.01 -0.33 14.19
C PRO A 74 1.21 -0.63 15.09
N ARG A 75 2.27 0.18 14.99
CA ARG A 75 3.33 0.14 16.00
C ARG A 75 2.68 0.40 17.36
N ARG A 76 2.58 -0.64 18.19
CA ARG A 76 2.26 -0.45 19.61
C ARG A 76 3.32 0.50 20.18
N PRO A 77 2.92 1.49 20.99
CA PRO A 77 3.84 2.43 21.61
C PRO A 77 4.89 1.71 22.46
#